data_AF-A0A2E7ZTP8-F1
#
_entry.id   AF-A0A2E7ZTP8-F1
#
_cell.length_a   1.000
_cell.length_b   1.000
_cell.length_c   1.000
_cell.angle_alpha   90.00
_cell.angle_beta   90.00
_cell.angle_gamma   90.00
#
_symmetry.space_group_name_H-M   'P 1'
#
loop_
_entity.id
_entity.type
_entity.pdbx_description
1 polymer ?
#
loop_
_entity_poly.entity_id
_entity_poly.type
_entity_poly.pdbx_seq_one_letter_code
_entity_poly.pdbx_strand_id
1 'polypeptide(L)'
;MPDFAREVRELQVALSDEFPAFRVAYKQDSLLHRIIGVLLRPFNSRYLSHYTTVLGATVWFPSRSWTEQVGDRKIYEILRHEAVHMRDARRFPLVFQISYLLLPLPVVFTARAWWELRAYSESLRVAFELDGYISQAQVDEIVERFVGADYLYMCPFPSLVQRLLCAQLPAPPRAHQPYHS
;
A
#
# COMPACT_ATOMS: atom_id res chain seq x y z
N MET A 1 16.15 -7.46 17.75
CA MET A 1 15.23 -7.53 16.59
C MET A 1 13.83 -7.26 17.11
N PRO A 2 13.03 -6.39 16.46
CA PRO A 2 11.65 -6.12 16.88
C PRO A 2 10.82 -7.40 16.91
N ASP A 3 9.94 -7.53 17.90
CA ASP A 3 8.91 -8.57 17.91
C ASP A 3 7.74 -8.09 17.04
N PHE A 4 7.80 -8.35 15.74
CA PHE A 4 6.80 -7.88 14.79
C PHE A 4 5.40 -8.42 15.08
N ALA A 5 5.26 -9.59 15.71
CA ALA A 5 3.96 -10.10 16.12
C ALA A 5 3.33 -9.16 17.15
N ARG A 6 4.14 -8.63 18.08
CA ARG A 6 3.70 -7.61 19.03
C ARG A 6 3.40 -6.27 18.35
N GLU A 7 4.30 -5.79 17.49
CA GLU A 7 4.11 -4.51 16.76
C GLU A 7 2.81 -4.52 15.92
N VAL A 8 2.49 -5.64 15.26
CA VAL A 8 1.23 -5.82 14.52
C VAL A 8 0.03 -5.71 15.46
N ARG A 9 0.06 -6.37 16.62
CA ARG A 9 -1.04 -6.31 17.60
C ARG A 9 -1.22 -4.90 18.15
N GLU A 10 -0.14 -4.23 18.53
CA GLU A 10 -0.17 -2.86 19.05
C GLU A 10 -0.72 -1.87 18.00
N LEU A 11 -0.28 -2.02 16.74
CA LEU A 11 -0.81 -1.22 15.64
C LEU A 11 -2.30 -1.49 15.40
N GLN A 12 -2.76 -2.75 15.45
CA GLN A 12 -4.17 -3.08 15.31
C GLN A 12 -5.02 -2.48 16.43
N VAL A 13 -4.51 -2.45 17.67
CA VAL A 13 -5.18 -1.78 18.80
C VAL A 13 -5.27 -0.28 18.53
N ALA A 14 -4.15 0.37 18.18
CA ALA A 14 -4.13 1.80 17.88
C ALA A 14 -5.07 2.18 16.71
N LEU A 15 -5.14 1.34 15.68
CA LEU A 15 -6.09 1.52 14.57
C LEU A 15 -7.54 1.28 14.99
N SER A 16 -7.80 0.38 15.93
CA SER A 16 -9.15 0.19 16.49
C SER A 16 -9.59 1.39 17.32
N ASP A 17 -8.67 1.99 18.06
CA ASP A 17 -8.92 3.21 18.84
C ASP A 17 -9.15 4.43 17.91
N GLU A 18 -8.34 4.56 16.85
CA GLU A 18 -8.46 5.66 15.88
C GLU A 18 -9.69 5.49 14.96
N PHE A 19 -10.04 4.25 14.62
CA PHE A 19 -11.13 3.89 13.73
C PHE A 19 -11.98 2.78 14.38
N PRO A 20 -13.08 3.11 15.08
CA PRO A 20 -13.87 2.12 15.82
C PRO A 20 -14.48 0.98 14.96
N ALA A 21 -14.59 1.20 13.65
CA ALA A 21 -15.04 0.17 12.70
C ALA A 21 -13.88 -0.64 12.10
N PHE A 22 -12.66 -0.48 12.59
CA PHE A 22 -11.46 -1.14 12.07
C PHE A 22 -11.58 -2.65 12.15
N ARG A 23 -11.31 -3.32 11.04
CA ARG A 23 -11.31 -4.78 10.96
C ARG A 23 -10.25 -5.26 9.99
N VAL A 24 -9.68 -6.41 10.30
CA VAL A 24 -8.90 -7.19 9.33
C VAL A 24 -9.78 -8.32 8.82
N ALA A 25 -9.89 -8.44 7.50
CA ALA A 25 -10.68 -9.47 6.84
C ALA A 25 -9.92 -10.05 5.64
N TYR A 26 -10.46 -11.12 5.04
CA TYR A 26 -9.81 -11.82 3.93
C TYR A 26 -10.71 -11.86 2.70
N LYS A 27 -10.14 -11.53 1.54
CA LYS A 27 -10.85 -11.47 0.26
C LYS A 27 -11.41 -12.82 -0.17
N GLN A 28 -10.69 -13.91 0.12
CA GLN A 28 -11.12 -15.28 -0.18
C GLN A 28 -12.46 -15.65 0.48
N ASP A 29 -12.77 -15.06 1.64
CA ASP A 29 -13.96 -15.35 2.44
C ASP A 29 -15.14 -14.45 2.06
N SER A 30 -14.95 -13.49 1.13
CA SER A 30 -15.95 -12.47 0.77
C SER A 30 -16.49 -12.65 -0.64
N LEU A 31 -17.80 -12.88 -0.75
CA LEU A 31 -18.52 -12.93 -2.03
C LEU A 31 -18.38 -11.63 -2.82
N LEU A 32 -18.40 -10.48 -2.13
CA LEU A 32 -18.21 -9.17 -2.76
C LEU A 32 -16.85 -9.08 -3.45
N HIS A 33 -15.77 -9.43 -2.77
CA HIS A 33 -14.43 -9.38 -3.36
C HIS A 33 -14.27 -10.37 -4.50
N ARG A 34 -14.91 -11.55 -4.43
CA ARG A 34 -14.94 -12.50 -5.56
C ARG A 34 -15.60 -11.89 -6.79
N ILE A 35 -16.73 -11.19 -6.63
CA ILE A 35 -17.41 -10.47 -7.73
C ILE A 35 -16.52 -9.37 -8.28
N ILE A 36 -15.96 -8.51 -7.42
CA ILE A 36 -15.03 -7.44 -7.83
C ILE A 36 -13.83 -8.04 -8.58
N GLY A 37 -13.28 -9.15 -8.12
CA GLY A 37 -12.17 -9.84 -8.76
C GLY A 37 -12.50 -10.34 -10.17
N VAL A 38 -13.72 -10.82 -10.42
CA VAL A 38 -14.18 -11.20 -11.76
C VAL A 38 -14.29 -9.97 -12.67
N LEU A 39 -14.87 -8.87 -12.17
CA LEU A 39 -15.03 -7.63 -12.93
C LEU A 39 -13.68 -6.96 -13.26
N LEU A 40 -12.73 -7.01 -12.32
CA LEU A 40 -11.41 -6.43 -12.49
C LEU A 40 -10.45 -7.34 -13.24
N ARG A 41 -10.72 -8.64 -13.38
CA ARG A 41 -9.83 -9.60 -14.07
C ARG A 41 -9.24 -9.12 -15.41
N PRO A 42 -9.99 -8.48 -16.35
CA PRO A 42 -9.40 -7.98 -17.60
C PRO A 42 -8.37 -6.85 -17.41
N PHE A 43 -8.39 -6.14 -16.29
CA PHE A 43 -7.52 -4.99 -16.02
C PHE A 43 -6.49 -5.26 -14.91
N ASN A 44 -6.84 -6.11 -13.94
CA ASN A 44 -6.02 -6.50 -12.80
C ASN A 44 -6.37 -7.94 -12.38
N SER A 45 -5.73 -8.90 -13.04
CA SER A 45 -5.90 -10.34 -12.75
C SER A 45 -5.33 -10.77 -11.39
N ARG A 46 -4.51 -9.92 -10.75
CA ARG A 46 -3.85 -10.19 -9.47
C ARG A 46 -4.59 -9.61 -8.25
N TYR A 47 -5.71 -8.92 -8.48
CA TYR A 47 -6.51 -8.24 -7.43
C TYR A 47 -6.81 -9.10 -6.19
N LEU A 48 -7.17 -10.37 -6.40
CA LEU A 48 -7.55 -11.28 -5.32
C LEU A 48 -6.37 -11.92 -4.60
N SER A 49 -5.21 -12.01 -5.23
CA SER A 49 -4.10 -12.85 -4.79
C SER A 49 -2.88 -12.08 -4.27
N HIS A 50 -2.67 -10.84 -4.70
CA HIS A 50 -1.43 -10.10 -4.40
C HIS A 50 -1.65 -8.73 -3.75
N TYR A 51 -2.87 -8.19 -3.82
CA TYR A 51 -3.15 -6.85 -3.32
C TYR A 51 -3.94 -6.91 -2.02
N THR A 52 -3.54 -6.08 -1.07
CA THR A 52 -4.39 -5.69 0.06
C THR A 52 -5.31 -4.55 -0.42
N THR A 53 -6.49 -4.41 0.20
CA THR A 53 -7.42 -3.33 -0.15
C THR A 53 -8.10 -2.81 1.10
N VAL A 54 -8.12 -1.49 1.27
CA VAL A 54 -8.98 -0.83 2.25
C VAL A 54 -10.34 -0.52 1.64
N LEU A 55 -11.39 -0.97 2.31
CA LEU A 55 -12.77 -0.53 2.04
C LEU A 55 -13.40 -0.06 3.35
N GLY A 56 -13.64 1.25 3.45
CA GLY A 56 -14.06 1.87 4.71
C GLY A 56 -12.94 1.78 5.75
N ALA A 57 -13.20 1.13 6.88
CA ALA A 57 -12.22 0.85 7.93
C ALA A 57 -11.72 -0.61 7.91
N THR A 58 -12.05 -1.39 6.88
CA THR A 58 -11.65 -2.80 6.80
C THR A 58 -10.45 -2.96 5.87
N VAL A 59 -9.38 -3.57 6.38
CA VAL A 59 -8.22 -4.00 5.60
C VAL A 59 -8.44 -5.43 5.14
N TRP A 60 -8.49 -5.62 3.81
CA TRP A 60 -8.76 -6.92 3.18
C TRP A 60 -7.49 -7.54 2.61
N PHE A 61 -6.93 -8.52 3.32
CA PHE A 61 -5.80 -9.33 2.82
C PHE A 61 -6.26 -10.39 1.82
N PRO A 62 -5.38 -10.90 0.95
CA PRO A 62 -5.70 -11.99 0.02
C PRO A 62 -6.28 -13.23 0.72
N SER A 63 -5.54 -13.80 1.67
CA SER A 63 -5.91 -15.00 2.44
C SER A 63 -5.14 -15.11 3.75
N ARG A 64 -5.60 -16.01 4.65
CA ARG A 64 -4.86 -16.36 5.87
C ARG A 64 -3.50 -16.99 5.57
N SER A 65 -3.49 -17.93 4.63
CA SER A 65 -2.26 -18.59 4.18
C SER A 65 -1.26 -17.59 3.59
N TRP A 66 -1.74 -16.55 2.89
CA TRP A 66 -0.88 -15.49 2.38
C TRP A 66 -0.26 -14.68 3.51
N THR A 67 -1.04 -14.30 4.53
CA THR A 67 -0.52 -13.57 5.70
C THR A 67 0.54 -14.39 6.46
N GLU A 68 0.34 -15.70 6.58
CA GLU A 68 1.32 -16.60 7.20
C GLU A 68 2.62 -16.69 6.38
N GLN A 69 2.53 -16.69 5.05
CA GLN A 69 3.69 -16.78 4.16
C GLN A 69 4.54 -15.51 4.16
N VAL A 70 3.93 -14.32 4.18
CA VAL A 70 4.69 -13.05 4.11
C VAL A 70 5.28 -12.62 5.47
N GLY A 71 4.72 -13.13 6.57
CA GLY A 71 5.19 -12.89 7.93
C GLY A 71 4.84 -11.51 8.51
N ASP A 72 5.00 -11.38 9.82
CA ASP A 72 4.51 -10.23 10.60
C ASP A 72 5.16 -8.90 10.22
N ARG A 73 6.43 -8.90 9.84
CA ARG A 73 7.11 -7.69 9.34
C ARG A 73 6.39 -7.10 8.13
N LYS A 74 6.03 -7.95 7.16
CA LYS A 74 5.34 -7.49 5.95
C LYS A 74 3.92 -7.04 6.25
N ILE A 75 3.24 -7.75 7.16
CA ILE A 75 1.91 -7.34 7.64
C ILE A 75 1.97 -5.97 8.31
N TYR A 76 2.98 -5.71 9.14
CA TYR A 76 3.19 -4.42 9.80
C TYR A 76 3.38 -3.29 8.77
N GLU A 77 4.26 -3.48 7.78
CA GLU A 77 4.47 -2.53 6.68
C GLU A 77 3.17 -2.23 5.92
N ILE A 78 2.38 -3.27 5.62
CA ILE A 78 1.10 -3.13 4.92
C ILE A 78 0.09 -2.39 5.79
N LEU A 79 -0.04 -2.72 7.08
CA LEU A 79 -0.99 -2.03 7.95
C LEU A 79 -0.65 -0.55 8.10
N ARG A 80 0.65 -0.19 8.20
CA ARG A 80 1.09 1.22 8.19
C ARG A 80 0.71 1.92 6.89
N HIS A 81 0.88 1.26 5.74
CA HIS A 81 0.47 1.77 4.43
C HIS A 81 -1.05 2.00 4.37
N GLU A 82 -1.83 0.97 4.70
CA GLU A 82 -3.30 1.01 4.65
C GLU A 82 -3.89 2.02 5.65
N ALA A 83 -3.23 2.25 6.79
CA ALA A 83 -3.63 3.29 7.73
C ALA A 83 -3.60 4.70 7.10
N VAL A 84 -2.68 4.97 6.17
CA VAL A 84 -2.66 6.24 5.42
C VAL A 84 -3.93 6.37 4.58
N HIS A 85 -4.33 5.32 3.87
CA HIS A 85 -5.56 5.30 3.08
C HIS A 85 -6.81 5.48 3.94
N MET A 86 -6.87 4.87 5.12
CA MET A 86 -8.00 5.08 6.04
C MET A 86 -8.07 6.53 6.53
N ARG A 87 -6.93 7.15 6.87
CA ARG A 87 -6.87 8.57 7.25
C ARG A 87 -7.28 9.48 6.09
N ASP A 88 -6.93 9.12 4.85
CA ASP A 88 -7.33 9.84 3.65
C ASP A 88 -8.81 9.73 3.34
N ALA A 89 -9.36 8.53 3.43
CA ALA A 89 -10.80 8.31 3.30
C ALA A 89 -11.58 9.07 4.38
N ARG A 90 -11.06 9.16 5.61
CA ARG A 90 -11.69 9.95 6.68
C ARG A 90 -11.62 11.46 6.41
N ARG A 91 -10.49 11.95 5.90
CA ARG A 91 -10.28 13.40 5.65
C ARG A 91 -10.97 13.88 4.38
N PHE A 92 -11.02 13.05 3.34
CA PHE A 92 -11.52 13.40 2.01
C PHE A 92 -12.42 12.28 1.44
N PRO A 93 -13.54 11.93 2.10
CA PRO A 93 -14.30 10.71 1.79
C PRO A 93 -14.78 10.65 0.35
N LEU A 94 -15.37 11.73 -0.17
CA LEU A 94 -15.89 11.77 -1.54
C LEU A 94 -14.77 11.75 -2.57
N VAL A 95 -13.75 12.58 -2.39
CA VAL A 95 -12.62 12.67 -3.34
C VAL A 95 -11.84 11.35 -3.38
N PHE A 96 -11.62 10.75 -2.21
CA PHE A 96 -10.97 9.45 -2.11
C PHE A 96 -11.79 8.38 -2.83
N GLN A 97 -13.07 8.19 -2.48
CA GLN A 97 -13.91 7.18 -3.12
C GLN A 97 -14.05 7.37 -4.63
N ILE A 98 -14.31 8.60 -5.10
CA ILE A 98 -14.43 8.91 -6.52
C ILE A 98 -13.11 8.61 -7.24
N SER A 99 -11.96 8.95 -6.64
CA SER A 99 -10.65 8.71 -7.26
C SER A 99 -10.34 7.22 -7.51
N TYR A 100 -10.92 6.31 -6.72
CA TYR A 100 -10.81 4.86 -6.92
C TYR A 100 -11.95 4.29 -7.79
N LEU A 101 -13.10 4.96 -7.89
CA LEU A 101 -14.19 4.55 -8.78
C LEU A 101 -13.96 4.91 -10.25
N LEU A 102 -13.10 5.89 -10.54
CA LEU A 102 -12.77 6.31 -11.92
C LEU A 102 -11.83 5.34 -12.67
N LEU A 103 -11.51 4.16 -12.11
CA LEU A 103 -10.96 3.05 -12.91
C LEU A 103 -12.03 2.61 -13.94
N PRO A 104 -11.76 2.58 -15.26
CA PRO A 104 -10.48 2.24 -15.90
C PRO A 104 -9.83 3.38 -16.71
N LEU A 105 -10.19 4.65 -16.47
CA LEU A 105 -9.71 5.72 -17.33
C LEU A 105 -8.18 5.93 -17.17
N PRO A 106 -7.38 5.85 -18.25
CA PRO A 106 -5.95 6.14 -18.21
C PRO A 106 -5.75 7.65 -18.06
N VAL A 107 -6.01 8.17 -16.86
CA VAL A 107 -5.79 9.57 -16.56
C VAL A 107 -4.40 9.70 -15.96
N VAL A 108 -3.56 10.42 -16.68
CA VAL A 108 -2.23 10.80 -16.22
C VAL A 108 -2.36 11.65 -14.95
N PHE A 109 -1.75 11.22 -13.86
CA PHE A 109 -1.66 11.94 -12.58
C PHE A 109 -3.02 12.18 -11.90
N THR A 110 -3.70 11.10 -11.54
CA THR A 110 -4.96 11.15 -10.79
C THR A 110 -4.77 11.54 -9.32
N ALA A 111 -5.86 11.95 -8.66
CA ALA A 111 -5.91 12.02 -7.20
C ALA A 111 -5.50 10.70 -6.54
N ARG A 112 -5.81 9.56 -7.17
CA ARG A 112 -5.34 8.23 -6.74
C ARG A 112 -3.81 8.15 -6.70
N ALA A 113 -3.12 8.71 -7.68
CA ALA A 113 -1.65 8.78 -7.67
C ALA A 113 -1.12 9.46 -6.42
N TRP A 114 -1.78 10.54 -6.00
CA TRP A 114 -1.38 11.27 -4.81
C TRP A 114 -1.61 10.48 -3.50
N TRP A 115 -2.73 9.76 -3.39
CA TRP A 115 -3.02 8.90 -2.23
C TRP A 115 -2.00 7.77 -2.09
N GLU A 116 -1.74 7.06 -3.19
CA GLU A 116 -0.76 5.98 -3.25
C GLU A 116 0.64 6.51 -2.91
N LEU A 117 1.02 7.68 -3.43
CA LEU A 117 2.34 8.27 -3.20
C LEU A 117 2.60 8.49 -1.71
N ARG A 118 1.59 8.95 -0.98
CA ARG A 118 1.67 9.15 0.46
C ARG A 118 1.76 7.82 1.22
N ALA A 119 0.97 6.84 0.84
CA ALA A 119 0.99 5.53 1.48
C ALA A 119 2.33 4.81 1.25
N TYR A 120 2.89 4.88 0.04
CA TYR A 120 4.22 4.37 -0.25
C TYR A 120 5.35 5.15 0.44
N SER A 121 5.19 6.47 0.62
CA SER A 121 6.13 7.26 1.42
C SER A 121 6.17 6.77 2.86
N GLU A 122 5.02 6.37 3.42
CA GLU A 122 4.95 5.75 4.74
C GLU A 122 5.62 4.36 4.75
N SER A 123 5.42 3.54 3.71
CA SER A 123 6.13 2.26 3.58
C SER A 123 7.66 2.43 3.58
N LEU A 124 8.17 3.47 2.91
CA LEU A 124 9.60 3.79 2.89
C LEU A 124 10.09 4.36 4.24
N ARG A 125 9.26 5.10 4.97
CA ARG A 125 9.57 5.52 6.35
C ARG A 125 9.68 4.34 7.29
N VAL A 126 8.76 3.38 7.19
CA VAL A 126 8.83 2.14 7.98
C VAL A 126 10.11 1.37 7.64
N ALA A 127 10.48 1.25 6.35
CA ALA A 127 11.75 0.64 5.97
C ALA A 127 12.95 1.35 6.63
N PHE A 128 12.95 2.69 6.64
CA PHE A 128 13.98 3.47 7.31
C PHE A 128 13.99 3.27 8.83
N GLU A 129 12.83 3.24 9.48
CA GLU A 129 12.69 2.98 10.92
C GLU A 129 13.25 1.61 11.32
N LEU A 130 13.06 0.60 10.47
CA LEU A 130 13.44 -0.79 10.74
C LEU A 130 14.89 -1.11 10.37
N ASP A 131 15.32 -0.67 9.19
CA ASP A 131 16.63 -1.06 8.63
C ASP A 131 17.68 0.06 8.74
N GLY A 132 17.26 1.28 9.11
CA GLY A 132 18.15 2.46 9.23
C GLY A 132 18.54 3.09 7.89
N TYR A 133 18.04 2.58 6.77
CA TYR A 133 18.26 3.12 5.43
C TYR A 133 17.08 2.83 4.51
N ILE A 134 17.03 3.54 3.39
CA ILE A 134 16.09 3.30 2.29
C ILE A 134 16.92 2.85 1.10
N SER A 135 16.60 1.70 0.50
CA SER A 135 17.30 1.25 -0.70
C SER A 135 16.73 1.91 -1.96
N GLN A 136 17.60 2.19 -2.93
CA GLN A 136 17.16 2.67 -4.24
C GLN A 136 16.24 1.66 -4.94
N ALA A 137 16.51 0.34 -4.76
CA ALA A 137 15.67 -0.72 -5.32
C ALA A 137 14.21 -0.66 -4.85
N GLN A 138 13.97 -0.34 -3.57
CA GLN A 138 12.60 -0.15 -3.05
C GLN A 138 11.92 1.05 -3.72
N VAL A 139 12.65 2.15 -3.92
CA VAL A 139 12.12 3.33 -4.60
C VAL A 139 11.78 3.00 -6.05
N ASP A 140 12.67 2.28 -6.74
CA ASP A 140 12.50 1.90 -8.14
C ASP A 140 11.29 0.95 -8.32
N GLU A 141 11.11 -0.02 -7.43
CA GLU A 141 9.93 -0.91 -7.45
C GLU A 141 8.62 -0.12 -7.30
N ILE A 142 8.60 0.89 -6.42
CA ILE A 142 7.43 1.76 -6.25
C ILE A 142 7.20 2.59 -7.51
N VAL A 143 8.24 3.17 -8.08
CA VAL A 143 8.14 3.95 -9.33
C VAL A 143 7.60 3.08 -10.46
N GLU A 144 8.07 1.83 -10.58
CA GLU A 144 7.60 0.85 -11.56
C GLU A 144 6.10 0.59 -11.42
N ARG A 145 5.58 0.46 -10.19
CA ARG A 145 4.15 0.30 -9.96
C ARG A 145 3.34 1.49 -10.49
N PHE A 146 3.82 2.72 -10.33
CA PHE A 146 3.12 3.93 -10.79
C PHE A 146 3.07 4.06 -12.31
N VAL A 147 4.16 3.67 -12.99
CA VAL A 147 4.26 3.73 -14.45
C VAL A 147 3.75 2.44 -15.12
N GLY A 148 3.47 1.39 -14.34
CA GLY A 148 3.13 0.07 -14.83
C GLY A 148 1.64 -0.16 -15.08
N ALA A 149 1.36 -1.24 -15.79
CA ALA A 149 0.00 -1.68 -16.11
C ALA A 149 -0.82 -2.06 -14.85
N ASP A 150 -0.15 -2.52 -13.78
CA ASP A 150 -0.79 -2.88 -12.51
C ASP A 150 -1.59 -1.72 -11.90
N TYR A 151 -1.17 -0.48 -12.16
CA TYR A 151 -1.87 0.75 -11.73
C TYR A 151 -2.44 1.53 -12.90
N LEU A 152 -2.56 0.92 -14.09
CA LEU A 152 -3.08 1.56 -15.30
C LEU A 152 -2.32 2.85 -15.67
N TYR A 153 -0.99 2.86 -15.54
CA TYR A 153 -0.14 4.01 -15.89
C TYR A 153 -0.54 5.29 -15.14
N MET A 154 -0.87 5.14 -13.85
CA MET A 154 -1.37 6.19 -12.97
C MET A 154 -0.52 7.47 -12.97
N CYS A 155 0.80 7.35 -13.15
CA CYS A 155 1.69 8.46 -13.46
C CYS A 155 2.85 7.97 -14.34
N PRO A 156 2.85 8.22 -15.67
CA PRO A 156 3.88 7.73 -16.60
C PRO A 156 5.18 8.57 -16.57
N PHE A 157 5.40 9.37 -15.51
CA PHE A 157 6.56 10.25 -15.38
C PHE A 157 7.45 9.77 -14.23
N PRO A 158 8.34 8.79 -14.45
CA PRO A 158 9.12 8.16 -13.38
C PRO A 158 9.96 9.16 -12.57
N SER A 159 10.60 10.12 -13.23
CA SER A 159 11.39 11.17 -12.56
C SER A 159 10.54 12.05 -11.65
N LEU A 160 9.27 12.30 -12.00
CA LEU A 160 8.35 13.07 -11.16
C LEU A 160 7.97 12.26 -9.92
N VAL A 161 7.60 10.99 -10.08
CA VAL A 161 7.26 10.09 -8.96
C VAL A 161 8.44 9.97 -8.01
N GLN A 162 9.63 9.71 -8.52
CA GLN A 162 10.85 9.62 -7.73
C GLN A 162 11.11 10.92 -6.96
N ARG A 163 11.03 12.08 -7.61
CA ARG A 163 11.23 13.38 -6.95
C ARG A 163 10.22 13.60 -5.82
N LEU A 164 8.95 13.28 -6.06
CA LEU A 164 7.87 13.47 -5.08
C LEU A 164 7.95 12.47 -3.92
N LEU A 165 8.41 11.23 -4.17
CA LEU A 165 8.72 10.26 -3.11
C LEU A 165 9.87 10.79 -2.26
N CYS A 166 11.02 11.09 -2.88
CA CYS A 166 12.23 11.55 -2.19
C CYS A 166 11.98 12.82 -1.35
N ALA A 167 11.11 13.73 -1.80
CA ALA A 167 10.76 14.94 -1.06
C ALA A 167 10.02 14.66 0.27
N GLN A 168 9.44 13.47 0.45
CA GLN A 168 8.68 13.08 1.65
C GLN A 168 9.47 12.16 2.60
N LEU A 169 10.67 11.75 2.21
CA LEU A 169 11.51 10.81 2.96
C LEU A 169 12.37 11.53 4.00
N PRO A 170 12.65 10.87 5.13
CA PRO A 170 13.54 11.41 6.17
C PRO A 170 15.02 11.47 5.73
N ALA A 171 15.39 10.68 4.71
CA ALA A 171 16.74 10.61 4.16
C ALA A 171 16.68 10.21 2.68
N PRO A 172 17.69 10.57 1.87
CA PRO A 172 17.77 10.11 0.49
C PRO A 172 18.01 8.59 0.41
N PRO A 173 17.47 7.91 -0.60
CA PRO A 173 17.74 6.50 -0.83
C PRO A 173 19.21 6.26 -1.15
N ARG A 174 19.74 5.12 -0.72
CA ARG A 174 21.11 4.68 -0.99
C ARG A 174 21.10 3.62 -2.10
N ALA A 175 22.07 3.69 -3.00
CA ALA A 175 22.37 2.58 -3.88
C ALA A 175 22.63 1.32 -3.03
N HIS A 176 22.15 0.16 -3.48
CA HIS A 176 22.40 -1.09 -2.78
C HIS A 176 23.91 -1.29 -2.67
N GLN A 177 24.48 -1.14 -1.47
CA GLN A 177 25.83 -1.64 -1.23
C GLN A 177 25.70 -3.16 -1.18
N PRO A 178 26.40 -3.92 -2.05
CA PRO A 178 26.50 -5.35 -1.82
C PRO A 178 27.13 -5.54 -0.43
N TYR A 179 26.55 -6.45 0.35
CA TYR A 179 27.12 -6.86 1.63
C TYR A 179 28.55 -7.31 1.35
N HIS A 180 29.55 -6.57 1.83
CA HIS A 180 30.91 -7.09 1.85
C HIS A 180 30.92 -8.18 2.93
N SER A 181 30.85 -9.43 2.47
CA SER A 181 31.11 -10.63 3.26
C SER A 181 32.49 -10.59 3.91
#